data_AF-A0A917I929-F1
#
_entry.id   AF-A0A917I929-F1
#
_cell.length_a   1.000
_cell.length_b   1.000
_cell.length_c   1.000
_cell.angle_alpha   90.00
_cell.angle_beta   90.00
_cell.angle_gamma   90.00
#
_symmetry.space_group_name_H-M   'P 1'
#
loop_
_entity.id
_entity.type
_entity.pdbx_description
1 polymer ?
#
loop_
_entity_poly.entity_id
_entity_poly.type
_entity_poly.pdbx_seq_one_letter_code
_entity_poly.pdbx_strand_id
1 'polypeptide(L)'
;MFVARLRGCKISAMACAIGLLVCSSAHADEDCPDLTSDLRGMTLKYQRIMVDLQDARRGLAYLPRGEEAVLRAVGRFSSLSMAARAERERILALYRVAVAKECRQFETSSLEQTADLFARSTSGEDETLTGTRRVLSGLASVVK
;
A
#
# COMPACT_ATOMS: atom_id res chain seq x y z
N MET A 1 35.58 48.29 -33.57
CA MET A 1 36.82 47.82 -34.22
C MET A 1 37.91 47.67 -33.17
N PHE A 2 38.32 46.45 -32.83
CA PHE A 2 39.68 46.07 -32.44
C PHE A 2 39.77 44.55 -32.49
N VAL A 3 40.75 44.06 -33.26
CA VAL A 3 40.97 42.66 -33.66
C VAL A 3 42.23 42.14 -32.96
N ALA A 4 42.20 40.91 -32.44
CA ALA A 4 43.32 39.95 -32.32
C ALA A 4 42.86 38.76 -31.45
N ARG A 5 43.22 37.49 -31.66
CA ARG A 5 44.04 36.78 -32.64
C ARG A 5 43.73 35.28 -32.48
N LEU A 6 43.58 34.57 -33.59
CA LEU A 6 43.60 33.11 -33.67
C LEU A 6 44.91 32.54 -33.11
N ARG A 7 44.86 31.43 -32.37
CA ARG A 7 45.87 30.35 -32.44
C ARG A 7 45.28 29.05 -31.92
N GLY A 8 45.42 28.01 -32.76
CA GLY A 8 44.67 26.77 -32.67
C GLY A 8 45.08 25.86 -31.51
N CYS A 9 44.14 24.99 -31.17
CA CYS A 9 44.42 23.74 -30.48
C CYS A 9 43.75 22.63 -31.29
N LYS A 10 44.56 21.88 -32.04
CA LYS A 10 44.21 20.59 -32.62
C LYS A 10 44.24 19.57 -31.48
N ILE A 11 43.08 19.12 -31.03
CA ILE A 11 42.88 17.92 -30.21
C ILE A 11 41.76 17.17 -30.94
N SER A 12 42.06 16.45 -32.02
CA SER A 12 42.45 15.03 -32.03
C SER A 12 41.68 14.18 -31.02
N ALA A 13 40.80 13.36 -31.57
CA ALA A 13 40.22 12.13 -31.01
C ALA A 13 39.34 12.26 -29.76
N MET A 14 38.05 11.99 -29.99
CA MET A 14 37.32 10.98 -29.23
C MET A 14 37.10 11.31 -27.74
N ALA A 15 36.36 12.39 -27.48
CA ALA A 15 35.76 12.63 -26.17
C ALA A 15 34.25 12.85 -26.34
N CYS A 16 33.48 12.16 -25.51
CA CYS A 16 32.04 12.33 -25.33
C CYS A 16 31.13 11.86 -26.46
N ALA A 17 31.19 10.55 -26.75
CA ALA A 17 29.96 9.79 -27.01
C ALA A 17 29.21 9.49 -25.69
N ILE A 18 29.07 10.49 -24.82
CA ILE A 18 28.10 10.51 -23.72
C ILE A 18 26.96 11.41 -24.21
N GLY A 19 26.42 11.02 -25.35
CA GLY A 19 25.23 11.62 -25.92
C GLY A 19 24.02 10.87 -25.37
N LEU A 20 23.10 11.63 -24.80
CA LEU A 20 21.67 11.31 -24.71
C LEU A 20 21.28 10.14 -23.78
N LEU A 21 21.43 10.36 -22.48
CA LEU A 21 20.61 9.68 -21.45
C LEU A 21 19.99 10.70 -20.47
N VAL A 22 19.59 11.86 -20.99
CA VAL A 22 18.79 12.87 -20.25
C VAL A 22 17.47 13.07 -20.97
N CYS A 23 16.67 12.00 -21.07
CA CYS A 23 15.30 12.07 -21.55
C CYS A 23 14.44 11.07 -20.77
N SER A 24 14.11 11.35 -19.52
CA SER A 24 12.96 10.72 -18.82
C SER A 24 12.47 11.47 -17.57
N SER A 25 13.24 12.41 -17.01
CA SER A 25 12.93 12.99 -15.69
C SER A 25 11.96 14.18 -15.67
N ALA A 26 11.48 14.69 -16.81
CA ALA A 26 10.57 15.84 -16.82
C ALA A 26 9.13 15.49 -16.37
N HIS A 27 8.69 14.24 -16.51
CA HIS A 27 7.35 13.81 -16.09
C HIS A 27 7.30 13.30 -14.64
N ALA A 28 8.45 12.95 -14.06
CA ALA A 28 8.51 12.49 -12.68
C ALA A 28 8.14 13.61 -11.70
N ASP A 29 8.56 14.85 -11.93
CA ASP A 29 8.38 15.93 -10.95
C ASP A 29 6.92 16.45 -10.86
N GLU A 30 6.12 16.36 -11.93
CA GLU A 30 4.75 16.90 -11.95
C GLU A 30 3.73 15.95 -11.28
N ASP A 31 3.86 14.63 -11.45
CA ASP A 31 2.87 13.67 -10.96
C ASP A 31 3.10 13.22 -9.50
N CYS A 32 4.31 13.36 -8.97
CA CYS A 32 4.64 12.87 -7.63
C CYS A 32 3.85 13.54 -6.49
N PRO A 33 3.58 14.86 -6.49
CA PRO A 33 2.75 15.49 -5.47
C PRO A 33 1.33 14.92 -5.40
N ASP A 34 0.72 14.66 -6.56
CA ASP A 34 -0.63 14.09 -6.67
C ASP A 34 -0.64 12.65 -6.16
N LEU A 35 0.34 11.83 -6.56
CA LEU A 35 0.51 10.47 -6.04
C LEU A 35 0.71 10.43 -4.52
N THR A 36 1.48 11.38 -3.96
CA THR A 36 1.65 11.52 -2.51
C THR A 36 0.33 11.87 -1.83
N SER A 37 -0.44 12.80 -2.40
CA SER A 37 -1.75 13.19 -1.88
C SER A 37 -2.73 12.01 -1.89
N ASP A 38 -2.81 11.28 -2.99
CA ASP A 38 -3.66 10.11 -3.15
C ASP A 38 -3.29 8.99 -2.18
N LEU A 39 -2.00 8.66 -2.06
CA LEU A 39 -1.50 7.68 -1.09
C LEU A 39 -1.85 8.08 0.34
N ARG A 40 -1.75 9.37 0.69
CA ARG A 40 -2.15 9.88 2.00
C ARG A 40 -3.66 9.72 2.21
N GLY A 41 -4.47 10.09 1.22
CA GLY A 41 -5.93 9.94 1.27
C GLY A 41 -6.37 8.49 1.48
N MET A 42 -5.78 7.57 0.72
CA MET A 42 -6.03 6.13 0.84
C MET A 42 -5.55 5.57 2.17
N THR A 43 -4.39 6.01 2.66
CA THR A 43 -3.87 5.59 3.97
C THR A 43 -4.82 6.02 5.10
N LEU A 44 -5.35 7.24 5.07
CA LEU A 44 -6.34 7.70 6.04
C LEU A 44 -7.64 6.90 5.96
N LYS A 45 -8.09 6.57 4.75
CA LYS A 45 -9.26 5.70 4.56
C LYS A 45 -9.02 4.30 5.11
N TYR A 46 -7.86 3.70 4.84
CA TYR A 46 -7.45 2.42 5.39
C TYR A 46 -7.39 2.46 6.92
N GLN A 47 -6.82 3.51 7.52
CA GLN A 47 -6.80 3.67 8.98
C GLN A 47 -8.20 3.66 9.60
N ARG A 48 -9.18 4.35 8.98
CA ARG A 48 -10.58 4.30 9.45
C ARG A 48 -11.16 2.88 9.40
N ILE A 49 -10.94 2.16 8.29
CA ILE A 49 -11.37 0.76 8.16
C ILE A 49 -10.72 -0.10 9.25
N MET A 50 -9.44 0.12 9.56
CA MET A 50 -8.73 -0.63 10.60
C MET A 50 -9.27 -0.36 11.99
N VAL A 51 -9.69 0.86 12.31
CA VAL A 51 -10.38 1.19 13.57
C VAL A 51 -11.69 0.42 13.66
N ASP A 52 -12.52 0.48 12.62
CA ASP A 52 -13.79 -0.25 12.57
C ASP A 52 -13.60 -1.76 12.69
N LEU A 53 -12.55 -2.29 12.05
CA LEU A 53 -12.20 -3.70 12.08
C LEU A 53 -11.74 -4.14 13.48
N GLN A 54 -10.96 -3.32 14.18
CA GLN A 54 -10.57 -3.59 15.57
C GLN A 54 -11.79 -3.60 16.49
N ASP A 55 -12.74 -2.68 16.30
CA ASP A 55 -13.97 -2.66 17.09
C ASP A 55 -14.85 -3.87 16.78
N ALA A 56 -14.96 -4.27 15.51
CA ALA A 56 -15.64 -5.51 15.14
C ALA A 56 -14.97 -6.74 15.77
N ARG A 57 -13.63 -6.79 15.82
CA ARG A 57 -12.86 -7.86 16.48
C ARG A 57 -13.16 -7.92 17.97
N ARG A 58 -13.22 -6.78 18.66
CA ARG A 58 -13.62 -6.72 20.08
C ARG A 58 -15.04 -7.24 20.27
N GLY A 59 -15.97 -6.87 19.37
CA GLY A 59 -17.33 -7.40 19.37
C GLY A 59 -17.41 -8.92 19.26
N LEU A 60 -16.49 -9.54 18.50
CA LEU A 60 -16.37 -11.00 18.43
C LEU A 60 -15.83 -11.62 19.73
N ALA A 61 -14.95 -10.94 20.45
CA ALA A 61 -14.39 -11.45 21.71
C ALA A 61 -15.45 -11.56 22.83
N TYR A 62 -16.45 -10.68 22.81
CA TYR A 62 -17.55 -10.67 23.79
C TYR A 62 -18.82 -11.36 23.28
N LEU A 63 -18.68 -12.33 22.34
CA LEU A 63 -19.74 -13.04 21.60
C LEU A 63 -21.16 -12.67 22.08
N PRO A 64 -21.89 -11.82 21.32
CA PRO A 64 -23.19 -11.37 21.77
C PRO A 64 -24.14 -12.56 22.00
N ARG A 65 -25.03 -12.44 22.98
CA ARG A 65 -26.01 -13.49 23.27
C ARG A 65 -26.99 -13.59 22.09
N GLY A 66 -27.18 -14.81 21.58
CA GLY A 66 -28.10 -15.11 20.48
C GLY A 66 -27.39 -15.30 19.14
N GLU A 67 -27.76 -16.37 18.43
CA GLU A 67 -27.16 -16.79 17.17
C GLU A 67 -27.15 -15.68 16.10
N GLU A 68 -28.25 -14.96 15.97
CA GLU A 68 -28.38 -13.88 14.98
C GLU A 68 -27.41 -12.72 15.24
N ALA A 69 -27.19 -12.37 16.52
CA ALA A 69 -26.25 -11.32 16.89
C ALA A 69 -24.80 -11.73 16.60
N VAL A 70 -24.49 -13.02 16.80
CA VAL A 70 -23.18 -13.59 16.48
C VAL A 70 -22.95 -13.59 14.96
N LEU A 71 -23.92 -14.06 14.17
CA LEU A 71 -23.83 -14.04 12.71
C LEU A 71 -23.61 -12.62 12.17
N ARG A 72 -24.32 -11.62 12.72
CA ARG A 72 -24.11 -10.21 12.36
C ARG A 72 -22.71 -9.72 12.72
N ALA A 73 -22.20 -10.06 13.90
CA ALA A 73 -20.85 -9.67 14.31
C ALA A 73 -19.76 -10.28 13.40
N VAL A 74 -19.90 -11.57 13.06
CA VAL A 74 -19.00 -12.26 12.11
C VAL A 74 -19.08 -11.65 10.72
N GLY A 75 -20.30 -11.42 10.23
CA GLY A 75 -20.52 -10.79 8.93
C GLY A 75 -19.91 -9.40 8.84
N ARG A 76 -20.06 -8.58 9.89
CA ARG A 76 -19.43 -7.25 9.96
C ARG A 76 -17.91 -7.34 9.93
N PHE A 77 -17.29 -8.21 10.74
CA PHE A 77 -15.84 -8.38 10.74
C PHE A 77 -15.31 -8.87 9.40
N SER A 78 -15.98 -9.86 8.78
CA SER A 78 -15.62 -10.38 7.46
C SER A 78 -15.69 -9.31 6.38
N SER A 79 -16.77 -8.54 6.34
CA SER A 79 -16.94 -7.43 5.39
C SER A 79 -15.84 -6.37 5.54
N LEU A 80 -15.53 -5.96 6.77
CA LEU A 80 -14.46 -5.00 7.04
C LEU A 80 -13.08 -5.54 6.68
N SER A 81 -12.80 -6.83 6.92
CA SER A 81 -11.53 -7.46 6.52
C SER A 81 -11.37 -7.47 5.00
N MET A 82 -12.44 -7.75 4.25
CA MET A 82 -12.42 -7.66 2.78
C MET A 82 -12.17 -6.22 2.30
N ALA A 83 -12.83 -5.24 2.92
CA ALA A 83 -12.60 -3.84 2.62
C ALA A 83 -11.15 -3.40 2.92
N ALA A 84 -10.59 -3.87 4.03
CA ALA A 84 -9.20 -3.60 4.41
C ALA A 84 -8.21 -4.20 3.39
N ARG A 85 -8.44 -5.44 2.94
CA ARG A 85 -7.61 -6.09 1.90
C ARG A 85 -7.66 -5.33 0.59
N ALA A 86 -8.85 -4.98 0.12
CA ALA A 86 -9.01 -4.21 -1.11
C ALA A 86 -8.28 -2.86 -1.03
N GLU A 87 -8.33 -2.18 0.12
CA GLU A 87 -7.62 -0.90 0.28
C GLU A 87 -6.10 -1.08 0.35
N ARG A 88 -5.59 -2.12 1.03
CA ARG A 88 -4.16 -2.47 1.04
C ARG A 88 -3.62 -2.72 -0.37
N GLU A 89 -4.36 -3.49 -1.17
CA GLU A 89 -3.99 -3.78 -2.56
C GLU A 89 -3.88 -2.50 -3.40
N ARG A 90 -4.86 -1.60 -3.26
CA ARG A 90 -4.81 -0.31 -3.96
C ARG A 90 -3.64 0.56 -3.48
N ILE A 91 -3.37 0.62 -2.17
CA ILE A 91 -2.23 1.36 -1.62
C ILE A 91 -0.92 0.81 -2.21
N LEU A 92 -0.73 -0.51 -2.21
CA LEU A 92 0.47 -1.12 -2.79
C LEU A 92 0.58 -0.87 -4.29
N ALA A 93 -0.52 -0.90 -5.02
CA ALA A 93 -0.53 -0.59 -6.45
C ALA A 93 -0.08 0.86 -6.71
N LEU A 94 -0.61 1.82 -5.96
CA LEU A 94 -0.25 3.23 -6.11
C LEU A 94 1.19 3.51 -5.67
N TYR A 95 1.65 2.84 -4.60
CA TYR A 95 3.04 2.91 -4.15
C TYR A 95 4.01 2.36 -5.21
N ARG A 96 3.67 1.24 -5.86
CA ARG A 96 4.46 0.71 -6.99
C ARG A 96 4.55 1.71 -8.14
N VAL A 97 3.47 2.42 -8.45
CA VAL A 97 3.47 3.49 -9.47
C VAL A 97 4.40 4.62 -9.06
N ALA A 98 4.35 5.06 -7.80
CA ALA A 98 5.22 6.13 -7.28
C ALA A 98 6.71 5.74 -7.34
N VAL A 99 7.04 4.50 -6.98
CA VAL A 99 8.42 3.96 -7.12
C VAL A 99 8.85 3.89 -8.58
N ALA A 100 7.98 3.40 -9.47
CA ALA A 100 8.27 3.29 -10.90
C ALA A 100 8.47 4.66 -11.58
N LYS A 101 7.83 5.71 -11.05
CA LYS A 101 8.04 7.10 -11.48
C LYS A 101 9.24 7.78 -10.80
N GLU A 102 10.02 7.06 -10.01
CA GLU A 102 11.19 7.58 -9.30
C GLU A 102 10.86 8.76 -8.37
N CYS A 103 9.66 8.78 -7.79
CA CYS A 103 9.28 9.79 -6.82
C CYS A 103 10.19 9.69 -5.60
N ARG A 104 11.01 10.74 -5.34
CA ARG A 104 12.07 10.74 -4.31
C ARG A 104 11.63 10.37 -2.89
N GLN A 105 10.34 10.48 -2.58
CA GLN A 105 9.76 10.15 -1.28
C GLN A 105 9.42 8.65 -1.12
N PHE A 106 9.47 7.88 -2.20
CA PHE A 106 9.03 6.48 -2.25
C PHE A 106 10.19 5.60 -2.67
N GLU A 107 10.59 4.70 -1.78
CA GLU A 107 11.67 3.74 -2.02
C GLU A 107 11.11 2.32 -2.14
N THR A 108 11.77 1.49 -2.95
CA THR A 108 11.45 0.06 -3.07
C THR A 108 11.51 -0.66 -1.72
N SER A 109 12.48 -0.32 -0.88
CA SER A 109 12.64 -0.85 0.48
C SER A 109 11.39 -0.59 1.35
N SER A 110 10.82 0.62 1.25
CA SER A 110 9.64 1.05 1.99
C SER A 110 8.36 0.39 1.44
N LEU A 111 8.27 0.18 0.13
CA LEU A 111 7.22 -0.61 -0.51
C LEU A 111 7.20 -2.05 0.03
N GLU A 112 8.37 -2.70 0.07
CA GLU A 112 8.51 -4.08 0.55
C GLU A 112 8.10 -4.22 2.02
N GLN A 113 8.59 -3.32 2.88
CA GLN A 113 8.18 -3.27 4.29
C GLN A 113 6.67 -3.08 4.46
N THR A 114 6.06 -2.23 3.63
CA THR A 114 4.61 -2.01 3.64
C THR A 114 3.86 -3.28 3.22
N ALA A 115 4.33 -3.97 2.19
CA ALA A 115 3.74 -5.22 1.72
C ALA A 115 3.80 -6.30 2.80
N ASP A 116 4.94 -6.44 3.48
CA ASP A 116 5.11 -7.37 4.60
C ASP A 116 4.16 -7.08 5.76
N LEU A 117 4.00 -5.80 6.12
CA LEU A 117 3.10 -5.39 7.19
C LEU A 117 1.64 -5.72 6.84
N PHE A 118 1.25 -5.49 5.58
CA PHE A 118 -0.07 -5.82 5.07
C PHE A 118 -0.32 -7.34 5.01
N ALA A 119 0.69 -8.13 4.66
CA ALA A 119 0.63 -9.59 4.67
C ALA A 119 0.41 -10.13 6.10
N ARG A 120 1.18 -9.65 7.08
CA ARG A 120 1.01 -10.02 8.50
C ARG A 120 -0.38 -9.67 9.03
N SER A 121 -0.87 -8.48 8.69
CA SER A 121 -2.21 -8.02 9.09
C SER A 121 -3.30 -8.92 8.53
N THR A 122 -3.18 -9.30 7.26
CA THR A 122 -4.13 -10.19 6.57
C THR A 122 -4.15 -11.59 7.21
N SER A 123 -2.97 -12.15 7.54
CA SER A 123 -2.87 -13.44 8.25
C SER A 123 -3.62 -13.41 9.59
N GLY A 124 -3.43 -12.37 10.40
CA GLY A 124 -4.11 -12.25 11.70
C GLY A 124 -5.63 -12.11 11.60
N GLU A 125 -6.14 -11.53 10.51
CA GLU A 125 -7.58 -11.46 10.21
C GLU A 125 -8.15 -12.83 9.82
N ASP A 126 -7.44 -13.58 8.97
CA ASP A 126 -7.82 -14.93 8.55
C ASP A 126 -7.82 -15.91 9.74
N GLU A 127 -6.84 -15.80 10.63
CA GLU A 127 -6.79 -16.55 11.89
C GLU A 127 -8.00 -16.24 12.77
N THR A 128 -8.39 -14.96 12.87
CA THR A 128 -9.56 -14.54 13.64
C THR A 128 -10.83 -15.16 13.06
N LEU A 129 -11.06 -15.05 11.74
CA LEU A 129 -12.22 -15.65 11.07
C LEU A 129 -12.26 -17.17 11.23
N THR A 130 -11.12 -17.83 11.06
CA THR A 130 -11.00 -19.29 11.19
C THR A 130 -11.27 -19.73 12.63
N GLY A 131 -10.72 -19.02 13.61
CA GLY A 131 -10.96 -19.26 15.03
C GLY A 131 -12.44 -19.10 15.39
N THR A 132 -13.07 -18.01 14.95
CA THR A 132 -14.49 -17.79 15.17
C THR A 132 -15.34 -18.88 14.53
N ARG A 133 -15.05 -19.27 13.28
CA ARG A 133 -15.77 -20.36 12.60
C ARG A 133 -15.70 -21.68 13.37
N ARG A 134 -14.53 -22.03 13.92
CA ARG A 134 -14.38 -23.25 14.74
C ARG A 134 -15.25 -23.22 15.99
N VAL A 135 -15.30 -22.09 16.69
CA VAL A 135 -16.15 -21.92 17.89
C VAL A 135 -17.63 -22.10 17.55
N LEU A 136 -18.10 -21.47 16.47
CA LEU A 136 -19.50 -21.60 16.05
C LEU A 136 -19.89 -23.02 15.66
N SER A 137 -19.03 -23.70 14.88
CA SER A 137 -19.25 -25.11 14.54
C SER A 137 -19.25 -26.02 15.77
N GLY A 138 -18.37 -25.76 16.75
CA GLY A 138 -18.33 -26.50 18.01
C GLY A 138 -19.61 -26.32 18.83
N LEU A 139 -20.10 -25.08 18.98
CA LEU A 139 -21.37 -24.81 19.68
C LEU A 139 -22.56 -25.50 19.01
N ALA A 140 -22.63 -25.49 17.67
CA ALA A 140 -23.70 -26.16 16.93
C ALA A 140 -23.71 -27.70 17.14
N SER A 141 -22.57 -28.30 17.45
CA SER A 141 -22.48 -29.74 17.75
C SER A 141 -22.90 -30.13 19.17
N VAL A 142 -22.86 -29.19 20.13
CA VAL A 142 -23.19 -29.43 21.55
C VAL A 142 -24.68 -29.23 21.85
N VAL A 143 -25.40 -28.49 21.00
CA VAL A 143 -26.83 -28.16 21.17
C VAL A 143 -27.77 -29.20 20.51
N LYS A 144 -27.22 -30.26 19.91
CA LYS A 144 -27.98 -31.41 19.39
C LYS A 144 -28.18 -32.47 20.47
#